data_AF-A0AAJ6QMH9-F1
#
_entry.id   AF-A0AAJ6QMH9-F1
#
_cell.length_a   1.000
_cell.length_b   1.000
_cell.length_c   1.000
_cell.angle_alpha   90.00
_cell.angle_beta   90.00
_cell.angle_gamma   90.00
#
_symmetry.space_group_name_H-M   'P 1'
#
loop_
_entity.id
_entity.type
_entity.pdbx_description
1 polymer ?
#
loop_
_entity_poly.entity_id
_entity_poly.type
_entity_poly.pdbx_seq_one_letter_code
_entity_poly.pdbx_strand_id
1 'polypeptide(L)'
;MAPSMYHAVVAAAKWRSIDLDPLKERTSVVFRERIGIDFLLGPDFGVIVHQDKENINEQLMKCHKKRPSMKITVISSTYPVNLQLLCDELGYKVIPSFGIQIGQLLSFLLRPKKA
;
A
#
# COMPACT_ATOMS: atom_id res chain seq x y z
N MET A 1 -6.19 -10.91 -25.09
CA MET A 1 -5.61 -10.33 -23.86
C MET A 1 -4.94 -11.46 -23.09
N ALA A 2 -3.62 -11.42 -22.91
CA ALA A 2 -2.95 -12.39 -22.03
C ALA A 2 -3.46 -12.22 -20.59
N PRO A 3 -3.72 -13.30 -19.84
CA PRO A 3 -4.18 -13.18 -18.46
C PRO A 3 -3.09 -12.53 -17.61
N SER A 4 -3.44 -11.47 -16.86
CA SER A 4 -2.48 -10.83 -15.94
C SER A 4 -2.05 -11.82 -14.88
N MET A 5 -0.72 -12.03 -14.79
CA MET A 5 -0.07 -12.88 -13.78
C MET A 5 -0.30 -12.38 -12.35
N TYR A 6 -0.80 -11.15 -12.18
CA TYR A 6 -0.96 -10.48 -10.90
C TYR A 6 -2.44 -10.22 -10.60
N HIS A 7 -2.79 -10.09 -9.32
CA HIS A 7 -4.10 -9.56 -8.93
C HIS A 7 -4.20 -8.10 -9.36
N ALA A 8 -5.40 -7.68 -9.77
CA ALA A 8 -5.68 -6.26 -9.99
C ALA A 8 -5.44 -5.50 -8.68
N VAL A 9 -4.73 -4.38 -8.76
CA VAL A 9 -4.50 -3.51 -7.61
C VAL A 9 -5.69 -2.59 -7.46
N VAL A 10 -6.22 -2.48 -6.24
CA VAL A 10 -7.24 -1.48 -5.94
C VAL A 10 -6.58 -0.30 -5.23
N ALA A 11 -6.56 0.86 -5.87
CA ALA A 11 -6.00 2.09 -5.32
C ALA A 11 -7.10 3.02 -4.79
N ALA A 12 -6.81 3.81 -3.75
CA ALA A 12 -7.71 4.85 -3.30
C ALA A 12 -7.78 5.97 -4.35
N ALA A 13 -8.94 6.59 -4.51
CA ALA A 13 -9.17 7.61 -5.53
C ALA A 13 -8.20 8.79 -5.46
N LYS A 14 -7.67 9.13 -4.27
CA LYS A 14 -6.65 10.17 -4.08
C LYS A 14 -5.35 9.93 -4.86
N TRP A 15 -5.09 8.70 -5.30
CA TRP A 15 -3.88 8.32 -6.04
C TRP A 15 -4.03 8.42 -7.56
N ARG A 16 -5.17 8.88 -8.08
CA ARG A 16 -5.40 8.99 -9.53
C ARG A 16 -4.42 9.89 -10.27
N SER A 17 -3.95 10.95 -9.61
CA SER A 17 -3.03 11.94 -10.19
C SER A 17 -1.55 11.58 -10.02
N ILE A 18 -1.24 10.45 -9.41
CA ILE A 18 0.14 10.00 -9.18
C ILE A 18 0.57 9.08 -10.32
N ASP A 19 1.83 9.21 -10.72
CA ASP A 19 2.44 8.30 -11.67
C ASP A 19 2.54 6.89 -11.07
N LEU A 20 1.79 5.97 -11.68
CA LEU A 20 1.73 4.55 -11.36
C LEU A 20 2.05 3.71 -12.59
N ASP A 21 2.66 4.29 -13.62
CA ASP A 21 2.92 3.61 -14.88
C ASP A 21 3.76 2.34 -14.71
N PRO A 22 4.82 2.29 -13.87
CA PRO A 22 5.54 1.05 -13.58
C PRO A 22 4.64 -0.08 -13.04
N LEU A 23 3.59 0.30 -12.30
CA LEU A 23 2.62 -0.65 -11.74
C LEU A 23 1.62 -1.12 -12.80
N LYS A 24 1.14 -0.18 -13.63
CA LYS A 24 0.18 -0.45 -14.71
C LYS A 24 0.75 -1.37 -15.80
N GLU A 25 2.06 -1.33 -16.02
CA GLU A 25 2.75 -2.26 -16.92
C GLU A 25 2.63 -3.73 -16.48
N ARG A 26 2.43 -3.98 -15.18
CA ARG A 26 2.41 -5.33 -14.59
C ARG A 26 0.99 -5.80 -14.24
N THR A 27 0.12 -4.88 -13.84
CA THR A 27 -1.24 -5.22 -13.42
C THR A 27 -2.24 -4.10 -13.68
N SER A 28 -3.51 -4.44 -13.78
CA SER A 28 -4.58 -3.46 -13.84
C SER A 28 -4.73 -2.75 -12.49
N VAL A 29 -4.84 -1.42 -12.51
CA VAL A 29 -5.10 -0.59 -11.33
C VAL A 29 -6.53 -0.06 -11.39
N VAL A 30 -7.32 -0.33 -10.34
CA VAL A 30 -8.71 0.09 -10.22
C VAL A 30 -8.83 1.11 -9.09
N PHE A 31 -9.36 2.29 -9.38
CA PHE A 31 -9.52 3.34 -8.37
C PHE A 31 -10.89 3.26 -7.67
N ARG A 32 -10.90 3.38 -6.34
CA ARG A 32 -12.11 3.34 -5.51
C ARG A 32 -12.09 4.46 -4.45
N GLU A 33 -13.25 5.06 -4.22
CA GLU A 33 -13.44 6.14 -3.23
C GLU A 33 -13.29 5.65 -1.77
N ARG A 34 -13.75 4.42 -1.46
CA ARG A 34 -13.88 3.92 -0.08
C ARG A 34 -13.21 2.56 0.12
N ILE A 35 -11.88 2.54 0.22
CA ILE A 35 -11.14 1.30 0.52
C ILE A 35 -10.47 1.28 1.90
N GLY A 36 -10.35 2.45 2.56
CA GLY A 36 -9.82 2.56 3.93
C GLY A 36 -8.31 2.35 4.07
N ILE A 37 -7.61 2.07 2.97
CA ILE A 37 -6.15 2.03 2.83
C ILE A 37 -5.75 2.65 1.48
N ASP A 38 -4.47 2.81 1.18
CA ASP A 38 -4.05 3.46 -0.06
C ASP A 38 -4.05 2.52 -1.26
N PHE A 39 -3.53 1.31 -1.09
CA PHE A 39 -3.47 0.30 -2.15
C PHE A 39 -3.76 -1.10 -1.60
N LEU A 40 -4.57 -1.88 -2.28
CA LEU A 40 -4.75 -3.31 -2.08
C LEU A 40 -4.02 -4.04 -3.21
N LEU A 41 -2.95 -4.75 -2.88
CA LEU A 41 -2.15 -5.53 -3.85
C LEU A 41 -2.65 -6.98 -3.96
N GLY A 42 -3.58 -7.36 -3.08
CA GLY A 42 -4.22 -8.66 -3.03
C GLY A 42 -5.35 -8.68 -1.99
N PRO A 43 -5.99 -9.82 -1.77
CA PRO A 43 -7.10 -9.94 -0.83
C PRO A 43 -6.67 -9.74 0.64
N ASP A 44 -5.45 -10.12 1.00
CA ASP A 44 -4.90 -10.04 2.37
C ASP A 44 -3.72 -9.06 2.49
N PHE A 45 -3.39 -8.32 1.43
CA PHE A 45 -2.19 -7.47 1.40
C PHE A 45 -2.51 -6.02 1.00
N GLY A 46 -2.30 -5.12 1.96
CA GLY A 46 -2.50 -3.69 1.81
C GLY A 46 -1.22 -2.89 1.95
N VAL A 47 -1.20 -1.73 1.32
CA VAL A 47 -0.15 -0.73 1.43
C VAL A 47 -0.78 0.58 1.86
N ILE A 48 -0.14 1.25 2.81
CA ILE A 48 -0.46 2.61 3.24
C ILE A 48 0.77 3.48 2.96
N VAL A 49 0.57 4.67 2.42
CA VAL A 49 1.68 5.59 2.15
C VAL A 49 1.59 6.75 3.13
N HIS A 50 2.62 6.90 3.95
CA HIS A 50 2.79 8.04 4.83
C HIS A 50 3.50 9.16 4.09
N GLN A 51 2.80 10.29 3.94
CA GLN A 51 3.38 11.56 3.53
C GLN A 51 3.45 12.46 4.78
N ASP A 52 4.52 13.24 4.90
CA ASP A 52 4.97 13.98 6.10
C ASP A 52 3.92 14.90 6.79
N LYS A 53 2.76 15.11 6.15
CA LYS A 53 1.66 15.94 6.63
C LYS A 53 0.43 15.16 7.11
N GLU A 54 0.40 13.84 6.97
CA GLU A 54 -0.75 13.00 7.33
C GLU A 54 -0.54 12.31 8.68
N ASN A 55 -1.50 12.44 9.60
CA ASN A 55 -1.51 11.65 10.85
C ASN A 55 -1.86 10.18 10.55
N ILE A 56 -0.84 9.40 10.22
CA ILE A 56 -0.98 8.00 9.81
C ILE A 56 -1.42 7.07 10.97
N ASN A 57 -1.15 7.43 12.22
CA ASN A 57 -1.41 6.57 13.38
C ASN A 57 -2.89 6.18 13.48
N GLU A 58 -3.80 7.15 13.28
CA GLU A 58 -5.22 6.87 13.26
C GLU A 58 -5.63 5.93 12.12
N GLN A 59 -5.02 6.07 10.95
CA GLN A 59 -5.32 5.23 9.79
C GLN A 59 -4.86 3.79 10.05
N LEU A 60 -3.68 3.59 10.63
CA LEU A 60 -3.16 2.29 11.01
C LEU A 60 -4.05 1.61 12.05
N MET A 61 -4.46 2.33 13.09
CA MET A 61 -5.35 1.81 14.12
C MET A 61 -6.74 1.48 13.58
N LYS A 62 -7.33 2.35 12.75
CA LYS A 62 -8.62 2.08 12.09
C LYS A 62 -8.55 0.87 11.16
N CYS A 63 -7.45 0.73 10.43
CA CYS A 63 -7.19 -0.39 9.54
C CYS A 63 -7.09 -1.70 10.34
N HIS A 64 -6.27 -1.73 11.39
CA HIS A 64 -6.07 -2.90 12.25
C HIS A 64 -7.38 -3.34 12.91
N LYS A 65 -8.18 -2.40 13.43
CA LYS A 65 -9.50 -2.72 14.02
C LYS A 65 -10.46 -3.35 13.02
N LYS A 66 -10.48 -2.86 11.77
CA LYS A 66 -11.40 -3.38 10.74
C LYS A 66 -10.93 -4.69 10.11
N ARG A 67 -9.61 -4.87 10.00
CA ARG A 67 -8.97 -5.97 9.27
C ARG A 67 -7.69 -6.40 9.99
N PRO A 68 -7.80 -7.04 11.16
CA PRO A 68 -6.64 -7.38 11.99
C PRO A 68 -5.72 -8.42 11.32
N SER A 69 -6.26 -9.27 10.44
CA SER A 69 -5.49 -10.28 9.71
C SER A 69 -4.82 -9.77 8.43
N MET A 70 -5.07 -8.52 8.04
CA MET A 70 -4.51 -7.96 6.80
C MET A 70 -3.06 -7.59 7.00
N LYS A 71 -2.19 -8.08 6.11
CA LYS A 71 -0.78 -7.68 6.08
C LYS A 71 -0.71 -6.27 5.54
N ILE A 72 -0.18 -5.35 6.35
CA ILE A 72 0.04 -3.97 5.93
C ILE A 72 1.53 -3.70 5.78
N THR A 73 1.87 -3.05 4.68
CA THR A 73 3.17 -2.40 4.50
C THR A 73 2.98 -0.89 4.42
N VAL A 74 3.66 -0.16 5.27
CA VAL A 74 3.67 1.30 5.31
C VAL A 74 4.87 1.78 4.51
N ILE A 75 4.65 2.50 3.43
CA ILE A 75 5.71 3.20 2.70
C ILE A 75 5.80 4.61 3.27
N SER A 76 6.96 5.02 3.77
CA SER A 76 7.10 6.28 4.47
C SER A 76 8.24 7.14 3.93
N SER A 77 7.97 8.42 3.64
CA SER A 77 9.01 9.38 3.25
C SER A 77 9.87 9.84 4.42
N THR A 78 9.27 9.92 5.61
CA THR A 78 9.96 10.18 6.88
C THR A 78 9.84 8.95 7.76
N TYR A 79 10.93 8.51 8.38
CA TYR A 79 10.95 7.25 9.15
C TYR A 79 11.03 7.55 10.65
N PRO A 80 9.97 8.09 11.29
CA PRO A 80 10.01 8.40 12.70
C PRO A 80 9.95 7.11 13.53
N VAL A 81 10.71 7.08 14.62
CA VAL A 81 10.79 5.94 15.56
C VAL A 81 9.40 5.52 16.05
N ASN A 82 8.51 6.48 16.33
CA ASN A 82 7.15 6.21 16.82
C ASN A 82 6.30 5.44 15.80
N LEU A 83 6.46 5.72 14.50
CA LEU A 83 5.75 4.99 13.45
C LEU A 83 6.23 3.53 13.38
N GLN A 84 7.54 3.34 13.50
CA GLN A 84 8.14 2.01 13.52
C GLN A 84 7.62 1.19 14.70
N LEU A 85 7.66 1.74 15.91
CA LEU A 85 7.16 1.08 17.12
C LEU A 85 5.69 0.67 16.98
N LEU A 86 4.83 1.59 16.52
CA LEU A 86 3.41 1.30 16.31
C LEU A 86 3.22 0.21 15.25
N CYS A 87 3.97 0.24 14.15
CA CYS A 87 3.86 -0.78 13.12
C CYS A 87 4.31 -2.15 13.64
N ASP A 88 5.38 -2.21 14.43
CA ASP A 88 5.85 -3.46 15.04
C ASP A 88 4.79 -4.05 15.99
N GLU A 89 4.15 -3.22 16.83
CA GLU A 89 3.04 -3.65 17.71
C GLU A 89 1.84 -4.21 16.92
N LEU A 90 1.53 -3.59 15.77
CA LEU A 90 0.42 -4.02 14.90
C LEU A 90 0.78 -5.18 13.96
N GLY A 91 2.04 -5.64 13.97
CA GLY A 91 2.55 -6.67 13.06
C GLY A 91 2.70 -6.20 11.60
N TYR A 92 2.82 -4.89 11.40
CA TYR A 92 2.96 -4.23 10.10
C TYR A 92 4.43 -4.01 9.76
N LYS A 93 4.72 -3.87 8.46
CA LYS A 93 6.08 -3.56 7.99
C LYS A 93 6.18 -2.11 7.58
N VAL A 94 7.31 -1.47 7.85
CA VAL A 94 7.60 -0.13 7.33
C VAL A 94 8.72 -0.24 6.30
N ILE A 95 8.55 0.44 5.17
CA ILE A 95 9.54 0.57 4.12
C ILE A 95 9.80 2.07 3.92
N PRO A 96 11.03 2.55 4.14
CA PRO A 96 11.38 3.92 3.78
C PRO A 96 11.33 4.10 2.26
N SER A 97 10.73 5.18 1.77
CA SER A 97 10.66 5.44 0.33
C SER A 97 12.00 5.93 -0.24
N PHE A 98 12.82 6.64 0.56
CA PHE A 98 14.10 7.22 0.13
C PHE A 98 14.06 7.96 -1.23
N GLY A 99 12.94 8.62 -1.55
CA GLY A 99 12.76 9.32 -2.83
C GLY A 99 12.43 8.42 -4.02
N ILE A 100 12.30 7.10 -3.82
CA ILE A 100 11.83 6.17 -4.84
C ILE A 100 10.35 6.43 -5.14
N GLN A 101 10.00 6.40 -6.42
CA GLN A 101 8.61 6.56 -6.87
C GLN A 101 7.72 5.44 -6.32
N ILE A 102 6.52 5.82 -5.86
CA ILE A 102 5.57 4.89 -5.25
C ILE A 102 5.16 3.78 -6.22
N GLY A 103 4.96 4.10 -7.51
CA GLY A 103 4.66 3.11 -8.53
C GLY A 103 5.71 1.99 -8.64
N GLN A 104 7.00 2.33 -8.50
CA GLN A 104 8.09 1.35 -8.52
C GLN A 104 8.09 0.48 -7.26
N LEU A 105 7.91 1.08 -6.09
CA LEU A 105 7.82 0.33 -4.82
C LEU A 105 6.62 -0.62 -4.82
N LEU A 106 5.45 -0.17 -5.26
CA LEU A 106 4.26 -1.01 -5.37
C LEU A 106 4.48 -2.17 -6.34
N SER A 107 5.19 -1.93 -7.45
CA SER A 107 5.55 -2.97 -8.40
C SER A 107 6.45 -4.02 -7.78
N PHE A 108 7.46 -3.61 -7.00
CA PHE A 108 8.32 -4.56 -6.28
C PHE A 108 7.53 -5.40 -5.27
N LEU A 109 6.53 -4.80 -4.61
CA LEU A 109 5.68 -5.47 -3.62
C LEU A 109 4.63 -6.40 -4.26
N LEU A 110 4.34 -6.28 -5.55
CA LEU A 110 3.39 -7.15 -6.24
C LEU A 110 3.85 -8.61 -6.22
N ARG A 111 3.01 -9.46 -5.64
CA ARG A 111 3.20 -10.91 -5.64
C ARG A 111 2.42 -11.53 -6.80
N PRO A 112 3.01 -12.49 -7.54
CA PRO A 112 2.29 -13.24 -8.56
C PRO A 112 1.10 -13.98 -7.92
N LYS A 113 0.03 -14.18 -8.69
CA LYS A 113 -1.07 -15.06 -8.30
C LYS A 113 -0.49 -16.44 -8.02
N LYS A 114 -0.76 -17.01 -6.85
CA LYS A 114 -0.52 -18.45 -6.65
C LYS A 114 -1.44 -19.21 -7.60
N ALA A 115 -0.85 -20.10 -8.40
CA ALA A 115 -1.56 -21.01 -9.29
C ALA A 115 -2.46 -21.95 -8.49
#